data_AF-A0A415L470-F1
#
_entry.id   AF-A0A415L470-F1
#
_cell.length_a   1.000
_cell.length_b   1.000
_cell.length_c   1.000
_cell.angle_alpha   90.00
_cell.angle_beta   90.00
_cell.angle_gamma   90.00
#
_symmetry.space_group_name_H-M   'P 1'
#
loop_
_entity.id
_entity.type
_entity.pdbx_description
1 polymer ?
#
loop_
_entity_poly.entity_id
_entity_poly.type
_entity_poly.pdbx_seq_one_letter_code
_entity_poly.pdbx_strand_id
1 'polypeptide(L)'
;MINKTEYLQLKKPDGDEFYDIDVFNENADSIDGELKKNNEELAKKLSKDGNSDSNIVAFQTASKRENILSGETHKVIFGKIKKFFTDLKTVAFTGSYNDLTDLPSYVKSKTITSAVDWNTLTENGVYHIKTTAGTNRPVTNWGMLYVEGETSTKFQIFVPDVKNNVIYKRYENAGWKDWQELTLIETSGEVYDTGWKPVECGNGISAWSTTDAPKIRRVGKTVELVGIITNSTVFSAHDNIFKNIPTDMRPSRNVWSIQEGHLGTTNRWMMTINPGGTVSFDYYGASVPIAIDTGACIPVHAVWMVD
;
A
#
# COMPACT_ATOMS: atom_id res chain seq x y z
N MET A 1 -19.07 97.31 30.65
CA MET A 1 -19.10 95.96 30.02
C MET A 1 -18.26 95.07 30.92
N ILE A 2 -18.75 93.91 31.36
CA ILE A 2 -17.97 93.03 32.25
C ILE A 2 -16.83 92.40 31.43
N ASN A 3 -15.58 92.66 31.81
CA ASN A 3 -14.39 92.11 31.17
C ASN A 3 -14.21 90.63 31.61
N LYS A 4 -14.04 89.70 30.67
CA LYS A 4 -13.98 88.25 30.96
C LYS A 4 -12.76 87.58 30.33
N THR A 5 -12.39 86.39 30.82
CA THR A 5 -11.42 85.50 30.15
C THR A 5 -12.04 84.82 28.93
N GLU A 6 -11.23 84.41 27.96
CA GLU A 6 -11.70 83.91 26.67
C GLU A 6 -12.29 82.49 26.74
N TYR A 7 -11.63 81.58 27.46
CA TYR A 7 -11.99 80.16 27.46
C TYR A 7 -12.99 79.80 28.55
N LEU A 8 -12.73 80.21 29.79
CA LEU A 8 -13.55 79.88 30.96
C LEU A 8 -14.54 81.00 31.35
N GLN A 9 -14.54 82.12 30.61
CA GLN A 9 -15.47 83.23 30.80
C GLN A 9 -15.49 83.80 32.24
N LEU A 10 -14.35 83.72 32.93
CA LEU A 10 -14.16 84.19 34.30
C LEU A 10 -14.21 85.71 34.33
N LYS A 11 -14.88 86.28 35.34
CA LYS A 11 -14.94 87.73 35.54
C LYS A 11 -13.54 88.24 35.88
N LYS A 12 -13.05 89.25 35.15
CA LYS A 12 -11.81 89.96 35.46
C LYS A 12 -12.15 91.20 36.28
N PRO A 13 -11.30 91.57 37.26
CA PRO A 13 -11.46 92.84 37.94
C PRO A 13 -11.21 93.99 36.97
N ASP A 14 -11.95 95.09 37.15
CA ASP A 14 -11.64 96.35 36.46
C ASP A 14 -10.43 97.03 37.12
N GLY A 15 -9.71 97.87 36.36
CA GLY A 15 -8.40 98.41 36.78
C GLY A 15 -8.40 99.21 38.10
N ASP A 16 -9.56 99.73 38.51
CA ASP A 16 -9.76 100.53 39.72
C ASP A 16 -10.66 99.82 40.76
N GLU A 17 -10.96 98.53 40.58
CA GLU A 17 -11.86 97.75 41.45
C GLU A 17 -11.12 97.17 42.67
N PHE A 18 -11.71 97.31 43.87
CA PHE A 18 -11.22 96.66 45.09
C PHE A 18 -11.48 95.15 45.04
N TYR A 19 -10.66 94.35 45.73
CA TYR A 19 -10.81 92.89 45.77
C TYR A 19 -12.20 92.50 46.26
N ASP A 20 -12.97 91.83 45.39
CA ASP A 20 -14.27 91.26 45.71
C ASP A 20 -14.14 89.73 45.86
N ILE A 21 -14.36 89.26 47.09
CA ILE A 21 -14.28 87.84 47.41
C ILE A 21 -15.41 87.03 46.78
N ASP A 22 -16.56 87.64 46.50
CA ASP A 22 -17.69 86.97 45.87
C ASP A 22 -17.36 86.67 44.41
N VAL A 23 -16.72 87.62 43.71
CA VAL A 23 -16.22 87.40 42.34
C VAL A 23 -15.14 86.30 42.28
N PHE A 24 -14.26 86.24 43.29
CA PHE A 24 -13.28 85.16 43.39
C PHE A 24 -13.94 83.80 43.58
N ASN A 25 -14.90 83.70 44.51
CA ASN A 25 -15.62 82.46 44.77
C ASN A 25 -16.42 82.00 43.55
N GLU A 26 -17.12 82.92 42.87
CA GLU A 26 -17.84 82.62 41.63
C GLU A 26 -16.92 82.07 40.53
N ASN A 27 -15.72 82.66 40.38
CA ASN A 27 -14.74 82.18 39.42
C ASN A 27 -14.17 80.80 39.83
N ALA A 28 -13.94 80.56 41.12
CA ALA A 28 -13.47 79.28 41.64
C ALA A 28 -14.50 78.16 41.41
N ASP A 29 -15.78 78.42 41.67
CA ASP A 29 -16.88 77.48 41.40
C ASP A 29 -17.00 77.17 39.90
N SER A 30 -16.81 78.17 39.04
CA SER A 30 -16.81 77.99 37.59
C SER A 30 -15.64 77.09 37.13
N ILE A 31 -14.45 77.29 37.69
CA ILE A 31 -13.27 76.46 37.39
C ILE A 31 -13.49 75.01 37.86
N ASP A 32 -13.97 74.80 39.08
CA ASP A 32 -14.24 73.45 39.60
C ASP A 32 -15.29 72.72 38.75
N GLY A 33 -16.36 73.43 38.38
CA GLY A 33 -17.40 72.90 37.50
C GLY A 33 -16.88 72.45 36.13
N GLU A 34 -16.03 73.26 35.48
CA GLU A 34 -15.45 72.89 34.18
C GLU A 34 -14.37 71.81 34.28
N LEU A 35 -13.56 71.80 35.34
CA LEU A 35 -12.60 70.71 35.60
C LEU A 35 -13.32 69.38 35.81
N LYS A 36 -14.43 69.37 36.56
CA LYS A 36 -15.25 68.19 36.75
C LYS A 36 -15.80 67.67 35.41
N LYS A 37 -16.38 68.53 34.58
CA LYS A 37 -16.86 68.15 33.24
C LYS A 37 -15.75 67.57 32.37
N ASN A 38 -14.60 68.23 32.30
CA ASN A 38 -13.45 67.75 31.54
C ASN A 38 -12.94 66.40 32.05
N ASN A 39 -12.90 66.19 33.37
CA ASN A 39 -12.49 64.92 33.96
C ASN A 39 -13.51 63.80 33.67
N GLU A 40 -14.80 64.10 33.74
CA GLU A 40 -15.87 63.17 33.37
C GLU A 40 -15.85 62.83 31.88
N GLU A 41 -15.52 63.78 30.99
CA GLU A 41 -15.33 63.52 29.57
C GLU A 41 -14.05 62.74 29.27
N LEU A 42 -12.94 63.05 29.93
CA LEU A 42 -11.68 62.34 29.77
C LEU A 42 -11.79 60.89 30.25
N ALA A 43 -12.47 60.66 31.37
CA ALA A 43 -12.77 59.33 31.90
C ALA A 43 -13.62 58.48 30.94
N LYS A 44 -14.43 59.11 30.06
CA LYS A 44 -15.15 58.42 28.98
C LYS A 44 -14.25 58.06 27.80
N LYS A 45 -13.13 58.78 27.59
CA LYS A 45 -12.18 58.54 26.49
C LYS A 45 -11.08 57.53 26.86
N LEU A 46 -10.67 57.49 28.12
CA LEU A 46 -9.80 56.46 28.69
C LEU A 46 -10.30 56.14 30.12
N SER A 47 -10.85 54.95 30.33
CA SER A 47 -11.13 54.53 31.70
C SER A 47 -9.82 54.28 32.45
N LYS A 48 -9.86 54.36 33.78
CA LYS A 48 -8.74 54.02 34.69
C LYS A 48 -8.17 52.60 34.51
N ASP A 49 -8.93 51.72 33.85
CA ASP A 49 -8.54 50.34 33.54
C ASP A 49 -8.12 50.16 32.06
N GLY A 50 -8.01 51.25 31.29
CA GLY A 50 -7.69 51.21 29.86
C GLY A 50 -8.83 50.67 28.98
N ASN A 51 -10.08 50.70 29.47
CA ASN A 51 -11.24 50.20 28.73
C ASN A 51 -11.44 51.04 27.45
N SER A 52 -11.35 50.37 26.31
CA SER A 52 -11.46 50.93 24.97
C SER A 52 -12.64 50.35 24.18
N ASP A 53 -13.64 49.80 24.88
CA ASP A 53 -14.82 49.14 24.31
C ASP A 53 -15.58 50.01 23.27
N SER A 54 -15.58 51.34 23.44
CA SER A 54 -16.22 52.29 22.52
C SER A 54 -15.24 53.03 21.58
N ASN A 55 -13.95 52.67 21.58
CA ASN A 55 -12.95 53.33 20.75
C ASN A 55 -13.05 52.85 19.30
N ILE A 56 -13.54 53.73 18.42
CA ILE A 56 -13.63 53.46 16.98
C ILE A 56 -12.35 53.91 16.30
N VAL A 57 -11.54 52.96 15.83
CA VAL A 57 -10.32 53.24 15.08
C VAL A 57 -10.55 53.02 13.59
N ALA A 58 -10.35 54.05 12.78
CA ALA A 58 -10.28 53.90 11.32
C ALA A 58 -8.90 53.34 10.92
N PHE A 59 -8.86 52.19 10.24
CA PHE A 59 -7.63 51.55 9.79
C PHE A 59 -7.73 51.01 8.36
N GLN A 60 -6.57 50.82 7.74
CA GLN A 60 -6.43 50.19 6.43
C GLN A 60 -5.61 48.90 6.58
N THR A 61 -5.82 47.95 5.69
CA THR A 61 -5.02 46.72 5.65
C THR A 61 -3.55 47.07 5.39
N ALA A 62 -2.63 46.46 6.13
CA ALA A 62 -1.20 46.62 5.87
C ALA A 62 -0.81 46.05 4.50
N SER A 63 0.21 46.63 3.85
CA SER A 63 0.68 46.16 2.54
C SER A 63 1.41 44.82 2.59
N LYS A 64 2.05 44.49 3.72
CA LYS A 64 2.83 43.27 3.94
C LYS A 64 2.54 42.66 5.32
N ARG A 65 2.77 41.35 5.42
CA ARG A 65 2.64 40.59 6.68
C ARG A 65 3.90 40.81 7.53
N GLU A 66 3.72 41.41 8.69
CA GLU A 66 4.81 41.73 9.63
C GLU A 66 4.36 41.55 11.07
N ASN A 67 5.32 41.26 11.95
CA ASN A 67 5.06 41.16 13.39
C ASN A 67 4.62 42.51 13.96
N ILE A 68 3.76 42.47 14.99
CA ILE A 68 3.41 43.64 15.79
C ILE A 68 4.60 43.99 16.67
N LEU A 69 4.96 45.27 16.72
CA LEU A 69 6.06 45.78 17.54
C LEU A 69 5.53 46.68 18.66
N SER A 70 6.26 46.74 19.77
CA SER A 70 5.88 47.60 20.89
C SER A 70 5.98 49.07 20.49
N GLY A 71 5.02 49.89 20.92
CA GLY A 71 4.92 51.31 20.57
C GLY A 71 4.16 51.61 19.27
N GLU A 72 3.64 50.60 18.57
CA GLU A 72 2.81 50.83 17.39
C GLU A 72 1.42 51.35 17.74
N THR A 73 0.89 52.25 16.91
CA THR A 73 -0.48 52.75 17.07
C THR A 73 -1.51 51.64 16.82
N HIS A 74 -2.67 51.70 17.47
CA HIS A 74 -3.78 50.75 17.22
C HIS A 74 -4.17 50.67 15.74
N LYS A 75 -4.07 51.78 15.00
CA LYS A 75 -4.31 51.81 13.55
C LYS A 75 -3.36 50.88 12.77
N VAL A 76 -2.08 50.84 13.15
CA VAL A 76 -1.07 49.98 12.53
C VAL A 76 -1.29 48.52 12.94
N ILE A 77 -1.55 48.27 14.23
CA ILE A 77 -1.80 46.94 14.79
C ILE A 77 -3.00 46.28 14.10
N PHE A 78 -4.15 46.97 14.02
CA PHE A 78 -5.35 46.46 13.34
C PHE A 78 -5.12 46.26 11.85
N GLY A 79 -4.33 47.13 11.20
CA GLY A 79 -3.93 46.95 9.81
C GLY A 79 -3.13 45.67 9.57
N LYS A 80 -2.19 45.34 10.46
CA LYS A 80 -1.41 44.10 10.42
C LYS A 80 -2.26 42.87 10.71
N ILE A 81 -3.10 42.90 11.74
CA ILE A 81 -4.04 41.80 12.07
C ILE A 81 -4.95 41.51 10.88
N LYS A 82 -5.52 42.54 10.25
CA LYS A 82 -6.34 42.37 9.04
C LYS A 82 -5.55 41.74 7.90
N LYS A 83 -4.27 42.10 7.72
CA LYS A 83 -3.40 41.50 6.70
C LYS A 83 -3.17 40.00 6.98
N PHE A 84 -2.92 39.61 8.24
CA PHE A 84 -2.84 38.19 8.61
C PHE A 84 -4.11 37.43 8.23
N PHE A 85 -5.29 37.92 8.59
CA PHE A 85 -6.55 37.25 8.25
C PHE A 85 -6.85 37.23 6.75
N THR A 86 -6.53 38.31 6.02
CA THR A 86 -6.77 38.38 4.56
C THR A 86 -5.89 37.39 3.79
N ASP A 87 -4.66 37.17 4.26
CA ASP A 87 -3.71 36.27 3.60
C ASP A 87 -3.92 34.80 3.97
N LEU A 88 -4.64 34.51 5.06
CA LEU A 88 -5.01 33.14 5.41
C LEU A 88 -6.03 32.59 4.40
N LYS A 89 -5.84 31.34 3.98
CA LYS A 89 -6.76 30.64 3.08
C LYS A 89 -7.99 30.15 3.85
N THR A 90 -9.09 29.87 3.15
CA THR A 90 -10.37 29.43 3.73
C THR A 90 -10.21 28.25 4.71
N VAL A 91 -9.35 27.28 4.39
CA VAL A 91 -9.04 26.13 5.25
C VAL A 91 -8.58 26.51 6.66
N ALA A 92 -7.93 27.66 6.84
CA ALA A 92 -7.47 28.13 8.15
C ALA A 92 -8.64 28.54 9.07
N PHE A 93 -9.82 28.79 8.51
CA PHE A 93 -11.02 29.18 9.26
C PHE A 93 -12.00 28.02 9.45
N THR A 94 -12.10 27.13 8.47
CA THR A 94 -13.05 26.01 8.48
C THR A 94 -12.46 24.73 9.04
N GLY A 95 -11.14 24.54 8.93
CA GLY A 95 -10.47 23.26 9.19
C GLY A 95 -10.81 22.16 8.18
N SER A 96 -11.55 22.46 7.10
CA SER A 96 -12.01 21.47 6.14
C SER A 96 -10.96 21.20 5.06
N TYR A 97 -10.63 19.92 4.86
CA TYR A 97 -9.77 19.49 3.74
C TYR A 97 -10.35 19.84 2.37
N ASN A 98 -11.68 20.02 2.26
CA ASN A 98 -12.32 20.41 1.00
C ASN A 98 -11.98 21.84 0.55
N ASP A 99 -11.42 22.67 1.43
CA ASP A 99 -11.04 24.05 1.12
C ASP A 99 -9.59 24.17 0.62
N LEU A 100 -8.88 23.04 0.49
CA LEU A 100 -7.56 23.00 -0.11
C LEU A 100 -7.66 23.19 -1.63
N THR A 101 -6.79 24.04 -2.15
CA THR A 101 -6.59 24.27 -3.58
C THR A 101 -5.15 23.89 -3.93
N ASP A 102 -4.85 23.71 -5.23
CA ASP A 102 -3.52 23.31 -5.70
C ASP A 102 -3.00 22.02 -5.04
N LEU A 103 -3.91 21.12 -4.67
CA LEU A 103 -3.55 19.78 -4.22
C LEU A 103 -2.69 19.12 -5.31
N PRO A 104 -1.60 18.42 -4.96
CA PRO A 104 -0.92 17.59 -5.93
C PRO A 104 -1.95 16.65 -6.55
N SER A 105 -1.85 16.40 -7.85
CA SER A 105 -2.68 15.42 -8.55
C SER A 105 -2.35 14.02 -8.03
N TYR A 106 -2.77 13.72 -6.82
CA TYR A 106 -2.72 12.39 -6.25
C TYR A 106 -3.79 11.56 -6.94
N VAL A 107 -3.41 10.31 -7.24
CA VAL A 107 -4.25 9.23 -7.74
C VAL A 107 -5.65 9.35 -7.16
N LYS A 108 -6.64 9.66 -8.00
CA LYS A 108 -8.03 9.85 -7.59
C LYS A 108 -8.53 8.61 -6.87
N SER A 109 -9.23 8.75 -5.74
CA SER A 109 -10.02 7.67 -5.17
C SER A 109 -11.50 7.98 -5.35
N LYS A 110 -12.26 7.09 -6.00
CA LYS A 110 -13.69 7.28 -6.27
C LYS A 110 -14.47 5.99 -6.07
N THR A 111 -15.62 6.06 -5.41
CA THR A 111 -16.59 4.95 -5.37
C THR A 111 -17.61 5.10 -6.51
N ILE A 112 -17.82 4.04 -7.29
CA ILE A 112 -18.81 3.96 -8.37
C ILE A 112 -19.96 3.07 -7.91
N THR A 113 -21.15 3.63 -7.74
CA THR A 113 -22.36 2.93 -7.28
C THR A 113 -23.46 2.82 -8.34
N SER A 114 -23.30 3.48 -9.49
CA SER A 114 -24.26 3.49 -10.61
C SER A 114 -23.62 3.01 -11.91
N ALA A 115 -24.45 2.72 -12.92
CA ALA A 115 -23.99 2.24 -14.21
C ALA A 115 -23.02 3.24 -14.87
N VAL A 116 -21.86 2.74 -15.32
CA VAL A 116 -20.85 3.54 -16.03
C VAL A 116 -20.18 2.71 -17.12
N ASP A 117 -19.84 3.39 -18.21
CA ASP A 117 -18.97 2.86 -19.25
C ASP A 117 -17.49 2.97 -18.80
N TRP A 118 -16.80 1.84 -18.69
CA TRP A 118 -15.41 1.83 -18.20
C TRP A 118 -14.42 2.44 -19.20
N ASN A 119 -14.80 2.66 -20.44
CA ASN A 119 -13.98 3.40 -21.41
C ASN A 119 -13.87 4.89 -21.06
N THR A 120 -14.82 5.45 -20.29
CA THR A 120 -14.79 6.86 -19.84
C THR A 120 -14.03 7.05 -18.53
N LEU A 121 -13.58 5.96 -17.89
CA LEU A 121 -12.78 6.00 -16.66
C LEU A 121 -11.30 6.14 -17.03
N THR A 122 -10.89 7.36 -17.36
CA THR A 122 -9.55 7.68 -17.90
C THR A 122 -8.66 8.48 -16.95
N GLU A 123 -9.21 9.06 -15.88
CA GLU A 123 -8.41 9.79 -14.90
C GLU A 123 -7.61 8.81 -14.02
N ASN A 124 -6.33 9.13 -13.78
CA ASN A 124 -5.43 8.27 -13.03
C ASN A 124 -5.94 8.14 -11.58
N GLY A 125 -6.15 6.92 -11.13
CA GLY A 125 -6.98 6.69 -9.96
C GLY A 125 -7.25 5.23 -9.61
N VAL A 126 -7.70 5.04 -8.37
CA VAL A 126 -8.34 3.85 -7.86
C VAL A 126 -9.84 4.08 -7.81
N TYR A 127 -10.60 3.20 -8.45
CA TYR A 127 -12.05 3.22 -8.50
C TYR A 127 -12.59 2.00 -7.76
N HIS A 128 -13.33 2.22 -6.69
CA HIS A 128 -14.05 1.17 -5.97
C HIS A 128 -15.38 0.91 -6.67
N ILE A 129 -15.49 -0.22 -7.35
CA ILE A 129 -16.68 -0.62 -8.10
C ILE A 129 -17.64 -1.31 -7.14
N LYS A 130 -18.76 -0.66 -6.83
CA LYS A 130 -19.87 -1.17 -5.99
C LYS A 130 -21.18 -1.26 -6.78
N THR A 131 -21.08 -1.65 -8.05
CA THR A 131 -22.23 -1.90 -8.91
C THR A 131 -21.91 -2.96 -9.94
N THR A 132 -22.90 -3.77 -10.28
CA THR A 132 -22.82 -4.74 -11.37
C THR A 132 -23.27 -4.16 -12.71
N ALA A 133 -23.90 -2.99 -12.72
CA ALA A 133 -24.41 -2.35 -13.93
C ALA A 133 -23.34 -1.54 -14.68
N GLY A 134 -23.31 -1.63 -16.01
CA GLY A 134 -22.52 -0.80 -16.94
C GLY A 134 -21.82 -1.59 -18.04
N THR A 135 -21.00 -0.93 -18.86
CA THR A 135 -20.43 -1.46 -20.11
C THR A 135 -18.89 -1.46 -20.11
N ASN A 136 -18.29 -2.17 -21.08
CA ASN A 136 -16.84 -2.25 -21.30
C ASN A 136 -16.03 -2.75 -20.10
N ARG A 137 -16.63 -3.64 -19.31
CA ARG A 137 -16.02 -4.31 -18.15
C ARG A 137 -15.67 -5.76 -18.48
N PRO A 138 -14.65 -6.35 -17.84
CA PRO A 138 -14.26 -7.73 -18.09
C PRO A 138 -15.30 -8.73 -17.55
N VAL A 139 -15.91 -8.42 -16.40
CA VAL A 139 -16.90 -9.26 -15.72
C VAL A 139 -17.91 -8.41 -14.94
N THR A 140 -19.05 -9.02 -14.61
CA THR A 140 -20.14 -8.42 -13.85
C THR A 140 -19.94 -8.66 -12.35
N ASN A 141 -18.99 -7.97 -11.73
CA ASN A 141 -18.69 -8.08 -10.30
C ASN A 141 -18.28 -6.74 -9.69
N TRP A 142 -18.30 -6.68 -8.35
CA TRP A 142 -17.66 -5.62 -7.60
C TRP A 142 -16.15 -5.83 -7.55
N GLY A 143 -15.42 -4.82 -7.10
CA GLY A 143 -13.96 -4.90 -6.98
C GLY A 143 -13.28 -3.56 -7.08
N MET A 144 -12.00 -3.61 -7.43
CA MET A 144 -11.14 -2.44 -7.56
C MET A 144 -10.64 -2.32 -8.99
N LEU A 145 -10.90 -1.17 -9.61
CA LEU A 145 -10.34 -0.79 -10.91
C LEU A 145 -9.25 0.26 -10.68
N TYR A 146 -8.04 -0.04 -11.12
CA TYR A 146 -6.94 0.90 -11.17
C TYR A 146 -6.78 1.41 -12.60
N VAL A 147 -6.62 2.73 -12.76
CA VAL A 147 -6.41 3.42 -14.03
C VAL A 147 -5.15 4.26 -13.90
N GLU A 148 -4.24 4.14 -14.85
CA GLU A 148 -2.99 4.91 -14.84
C GLU A 148 -2.46 5.10 -16.27
N GLY A 149 -1.64 6.13 -16.47
CA GLY A 149 -0.94 6.38 -17.73
C GLY A 149 -1.21 7.75 -18.33
N GLU A 150 -0.44 8.08 -19.35
CA GLU A 150 -0.49 9.36 -20.06
C GLU A 150 -1.62 9.40 -21.11
N THR A 151 -1.83 10.56 -21.74
CA THR A 151 -2.96 10.83 -22.64
C THR A 151 -3.09 9.84 -23.80
N SER A 152 -1.99 9.20 -24.23
CA SER A 152 -1.93 8.27 -25.37
C SER A 152 -1.62 6.82 -25.01
N THR A 153 -1.33 6.53 -23.73
CA THR A 153 -1.00 5.18 -23.26
C THR A 153 -1.54 5.01 -21.84
N LYS A 154 -2.83 4.67 -21.74
CA LYS A 154 -3.47 4.35 -20.46
C LYS A 154 -3.58 2.85 -20.28
N PHE A 155 -3.61 2.40 -19.05
CA PHE A 155 -3.97 1.03 -18.74
C PHE A 155 -5.00 0.96 -17.62
N GLN A 156 -5.73 -0.14 -17.63
CA GLN A 156 -6.69 -0.48 -16.61
C GLN A 156 -6.36 -1.86 -16.05
N ILE A 157 -6.41 -1.98 -14.73
CA ILE A 157 -6.30 -3.25 -14.02
C ILE A 157 -7.54 -3.39 -13.15
N PHE A 158 -8.26 -4.49 -13.28
CA PHE A 158 -9.42 -4.79 -12.45
C PHE A 158 -9.20 -6.05 -11.63
N VAL A 159 -9.37 -5.91 -10.33
CA VAL A 159 -9.33 -7.01 -9.36
C VAL A 159 -10.76 -7.22 -8.83
N PRO A 160 -11.45 -8.31 -9.20
CA PRO A 160 -12.78 -8.61 -8.68
C PRO A 160 -12.69 -9.02 -7.20
N ASP A 161 -13.72 -8.73 -6.41
CA ASP A 161 -13.80 -9.10 -5.00
C ASP A 161 -14.20 -10.57 -4.74
N VAL A 162 -14.52 -11.32 -5.80
CA VAL A 162 -14.99 -12.71 -5.74
C VAL A 162 -13.97 -13.75 -6.20
N LYS A 163 -12.88 -13.36 -6.88
CA LYS A 163 -11.86 -14.28 -7.41
C LYS A 163 -10.48 -13.82 -6.96
N ASN A 164 -9.91 -14.48 -5.95
CA ASN A 164 -8.59 -14.12 -5.42
C ASN A 164 -7.44 -14.41 -6.38
N ASN A 165 -7.66 -15.28 -7.38
CA ASN A 165 -6.65 -15.74 -8.32
C ASN A 165 -6.80 -15.13 -9.72
N VAL A 166 -7.63 -14.10 -9.91
CA VAL A 166 -7.82 -13.51 -11.24
C VAL A 166 -7.68 -11.99 -11.18
N ILE A 167 -6.93 -11.45 -12.11
CA ILE A 167 -6.81 -10.01 -12.38
C ILE A 167 -7.09 -9.80 -13.86
N TYR A 168 -7.81 -8.75 -14.22
CA TYR A 168 -8.00 -8.39 -15.63
C TYR A 168 -7.17 -7.16 -15.93
N LYS A 169 -6.54 -7.12 -17.10
CA LYS A 169 -5.82 -5.93 -17.58
C LYS A 169 -6.22 -5.59 -19.00
N ARG A 170 -6.13 -4.32 -19.34
CA ARG A 170 -6.13 -3.84 -20.73
C ARG A 170 -5.35 -2.54 -20.82
N TYR A 171 -5.03 -2.14 -22.04
CA TYR A 171 -4.43 -0.86 -22.32
C TYR A 171 -5.20 -0.14 -23.42
N GLU A 172 -5.02 1.17 -23.47
CA GLU A 172 -5.53 2.07 -24.48
C GLU A 172 -4.35 2.48 -25.37
N ASN A 173 -4.52 2.28 -26.67
CA ASN A 173 -3.62 2.79 -27.69
C ASN A 173 -4.43 2.93 -28.98
N ALA A 174 -4.87 4.17 -29.27
CA ALA A 174 -5.81 4.48 -30.33
C ALA A 174 -7.12 3.65 -30.20
N GLY A 175 -7.66 3.61 -28.99
CA GLY A 175 -8.80 2.80 -28.58
C GLY A 175 -8.44 1.74 -27.54
N TRP A 176 -9.40 1.46 -26.66
CA TRP A 176 -9.27 0.40 -25.66
C TRP A 176 -9.15 -0.96 -26.33
N LYS A 177 -8.12 -1.73 -25.94
CA LYS A 177 -8.01 -3.13 -26.32
C LYS A 177 -8.92 -3.99 -25.45
N ASP A 178 -9.19 -5.19 -25.93
CA ASP A 178 -9.95 -6.18 -25.19
C ASP A 178 -9.31 -6.50 -23.84
N TRP A 179 -10.16 -6.85 -22.89
CA TRP A 179 -9.70 -7.29 -21.58
C TRP A 179 -8.96 -8.61 -21.68
N GLN A 180 -7.77 -8.66 -21.07
CA GLN A 180 -7.01 -9.87 -20.88
C GLN A 180 -7.23 -10.37 -19.45
N GLU A 181 -7.69 -11.61 -19.31
CA GLU A 181 -7.74 -12.30 -18.03
C GLU A 181 -6.33 -12.83 -17.69
N LEU A 182 -5.80 -12.41 -16.55
CA LEU A 182 -4.61 -12.96 -15.93
C LEU A 182 -5.06 -13.82 -14.76
N THR A 183 -5.05 -15.13 -14.97
CA THR A 183 -5.18 -16.07 -13.87
C THR A 183 -3.82 -16.17 -13.18
N LEU A 184 -3.76 -15.76 -11.91
CA LEU A 184 -2.72 -16.23 -11.01
C LEU A 184 -2.88 -17.73 -10.98
N ILE A 185 -1.91 -18.43 -11.57
CA ILE A 185 -1.77 -19.86 -11.35
C ILE A 185 -1.38 -19.97 -9.88
N GLU A 186 -2.38 -20.07 -9.00
CA GLU A 186 -2.23 -20.93 -7.84
C GLU A 186 -1.78 -22.25 -8.45
N THR A 187 -0.53 -22.65 -8.23
CA THR A 187 0.04 -23.92 -8.68
C THR A 187 -1.05 -24.97 -8.58
N SER A 188 -1.56 -25.37 -9.74
CA SER A 188 -2.93 -25.80 -9.94
C SER A 188 -3.13 -27.20 -9.39
N GLY A 189 -3.25 -27.38 -8.08
CA GLY A 189 -3.44 -28.70 -7.45
C GLY A 189 -2.33 -29.73 -7.70
N GLU A 190 -1.36 -29.47 -8.57
CA GLU A 190 -0.15 -30.27 -8.71
C GLU A 190 0.76 -29.92 -7.55
N VAL A 191 0.87 -30.87 -6.62
CA VAL A 191 1.86 -30.78 -5.56
C VAL A 191 3.23 -30.66 -6.24
N TYR A 192 3.85 -29.48 -6.13
CA TYR A 192 5.15 -29.22 -6.77
C TYR A 192 6.22 -30.22 -6.32
N ASP A 193 6.08 -30.78 -5.11
CA ASP A 193 6.87 -31.91 -4.62
C ASP A 193 5.93 -32.93 -3.95
N THR A 194 5.83 -34.13 -4.51
CA THR A 194 4.96 -35.17 -3.96
C THR A 194 5.39 -35.70 -2.59
N GLY A 195 6.56 -35.29 -2.11
CA GLY A 195 7.28 -35.94 -1.03
C GLY A 195 7.78 -37.32 -1.44
N TRP A 196 8.56 -37.95 -0.56
CA TRP A 196 9.02 -39.33 -0.73
C TRP A 196 7.85 -40.31 -0.51
N LYS A 197 7.56 -41.13 -1.52
CA LYS A 197 6.64 -42.25 -1.46
C LYS A 197 7.44 -43.58 -1.43
N PRO A 198 7.00 -44.59 -0.67
CA PRO A 198 7.67 -45.89 -0.64
C PRO A 198 7.51 -46.63 -1.97
N VAL A 199 8.56 -47.32 -2.40
CA VAL A 199 8.56 -48.23 -3.56
C VAL A 199 8.70 -49.65 -3.05
N GLU A 200 7.75 -50.51 -3.41
CA GLU A 200 7.71 -51.90 -2.99
C GLU A 200 8.59 -52.77 -3.87
N CYS A 201 9.48 -53.55 -3.25
CA CYS A 201 10.28 -54.55 -3.95
C CYS A 201 9.43 -55.78 -4.34
N GLY A 202 9.82 -56.42 -5.44
CA GLY A 202 9.12 -57.58 -5.98
C GLY A 202 10.02 -58.74 -6.40
N ASN A 203 9.38 -59.88 -6.64
CA ASN A 203 9.96 -61.01 -7.38
C ASN A 203 11.27 -61.59 -6.83
N GLY A 204 11.51 -61.53 -5.51
CA GLY A 204 12.74 -62.05 -4.89
C GLY A 204 13.76 -60.96 -4.51
N ILE A 205 13.40 -59.70 -4.79
CA ILE A 205 14.08 -58.51 -4.28
C ILE A 205 13.39 -58.02 -3.00
N SER A 206 14.19 -57.56 -2.05
CA SER A 206 13.74 -56.84 -0.86
C SER A 206 14.61 -55.60 -0.62
N ALA A 207 14.17 -54.69 0.25
CA ALA A 207 15.03 -53.60 0.72
C ALA A 207 16.22 -54.18 1.52
N TRP A 208 17.40 -53.56 1.41
CA TRP A 208 18.57 -53.93 2.20
C TRP A 208 18.37 -53.65 3.71
N SER A 209 17.75 -52.51 4.02
CA SER A 209 17.38 -52.10 5.38
C SER A 209 16.10 -51.28 5.36
N THR A 210 15.51 -51.01 6.53
CA THR A 210 14.34 -50.11 6.65
C THR A 210 14.67 -48.66 6.32
N THR A 211 15.89 -48.20 6.62
CA THR A 211 16.34 -46.82 6.36
C THR A 211 16.66 -46.60 4.87
N ASP A 212 17.14 -47.63 4.20
CA ASP A 212 17.56 -47.59 2.80
C ASP A 212 16.50 -48.12 1.84
N ALA A 213 15.27 -48.30 2.32
CA ALA A 213 14.17 -48.82 1.52
C ALA A 213 13.93 -47.94 0.26
N PRO A 214 13.71 -48.56 -0.91
CA PRO A 214 13.43 -47.83 -2.14
C PRO A 214 12.27 -46.85 -1.98
N LYS A 215 12.47 -45.65 -2.50
CA LYS A 215 11.52 -44.54 -2.44
C LYS A 215 11.60 -43.69 -3.71
N ILE A 216 10.49 -43.02 -4.01
CA ILE A 216 10.32 -42.21 -5.21
C ILE A 216 9.68 -40.87 -4.87
N ARG A 217 10.08 -39.80 -5.54
CA ARG A 217 9.42 -38.49 -5.46
C ARG A 217 9.35 -37.84 -6.83
N ARG A 218 8.36 -36.97 -7.03
CA ARG A 218 8.26 -36.09 -8.21
C ARG A 218 8.31 -34.64 -7.75
N VAL A 219 9.23 -33.88 -8.33
CA VAL A 219 9.35 -32.42 -8.18
C VAL A 219 9.11 -31.75 -9.52
N GLY A 220 7.96 -31.09 -9.68
CA GLY A 220 7.51 -30.55 -10.97
C GLY A 220 7.38 -31.68 -12.01
N LYS A 221 8.25 -31.67 -13.03
CA LYS A 221 8.32 -32.73 -14.06
C LYS A 221 9.43 -33.75 -13.82
N THR A 222 10.29 -33.54 -12.81
CA THR A 222 11.42 -34.42 -12.54
C THR A 222 11.02 -35.48 -11.51
N VAL A 223 11.33 -36.73 -11.78
CA VAL A 223 11.13 -37.86 -10.86
C VAL A 223 12.48 -38.40 -10.45
N GLU A 224 12.61 -38.72 -9.16
CA GLU A 224 13.80 -39.36 -8.59
C GLU A 224 13.38 -40.62 -7.84
N LEU A 225 14.05 -41.74 -8.15
CA LEU A 225 13.98 -43.00 -7.43
C LEU A 225 15.35 -43.28 -6.79
N VAL A 226 15.36 -43.63 -5.52
CA VAL A 226 16.57 -43.97 -4.78
C VAL A 226 16.31 -45.09 -3.78
N GLY A 227 17.30 -45.94 -3.52
CA GLY A 227 17.25 -46.95 -2.46
C GLY A 227 18.43 -47.91 -2.50
N ILE A 228 18.41 -48.90 -1.60
CA ILE A 228 19.34 -50.02 -1.63
C ILE A 228 18.52 -51.31 -1.52
N ILE A 229 18.76 -52.23 -2.46
CA ILE A 229 18.07 -53.51 -2.54
C ILE A 229 19.01 -54.67 -2.21
N THR A 230 18.38 -55.80 -1.88
CA THR A 230 19.00 -57.11 -1.69
C THR A 230 18.13 -58.19 -2.34
N ASN A 231 18.68 -59.38 -2.49
CA ASN A 231 18.06 -60.48 -3.20
C ASN A 231 18.09 -61.77 -2.38
N SER A 232 17.02 -62.55 -2.47
CA SER A 232 16.89 -63.86 -1.80
C SER A 232 17.30 -65.04 -2.70
N THR A 233 17.59 -64.79 -3.97
CA THR A 233 17.97 -65.80 -4.96
C THR A 233 19.05 -65.27 -5.91
N VAL A 234 19.80 -66.19 -6.51
CA VAL A 234 20.83 -65.86 -7.51
C VAL A 234 20.17 -65.56 -8.86
N PHE A 235 20.48 -64.43 -9.49
CA PHE A 235 19.90 -64.06 -10.80
C PHE A 235 20.88 -63.32 -11.71
N SER A 236 20.78 -63.52 -13.02
CA SER A 236 21.58 -62.83 -14.05
C SER A 236 20.83 -61.69 -14.76
N ALA A 237 19.49 -61.77 -14.74
CA ALA A 237 18.57 -60.74 -15.18
C ALA A 237 17.30 -60.86 -14.34
N HIS A 238 16.58 -59.75 -14.17
CA HIS A 238 15.40 -59.73 -13.33
C HIS A 238 14.37 -58.74 -13.82
N ASP A 239 13.12 -59.19 -13.90
CA ASP A 239 12.01 -58.37 -14.35
C ASP A 239 11.12 -57.92 -13.18
N ASN A 240 10.67 -56.69 -13.29
CA ASN A 240 9.73 -56.05 -12.38
C ASN A 240 10.20 -56.06 -10.92
N ILE A 241 11.42 -55.58 -10.68
CA ILE A 241 12.02 -55.52 -9.34
C ILE A 241 11.26 -54.58 -8.39
N PHE A 242 10.47 -53.64 -8.92
CA PHE A 242 9.59 -52.74 -8.18
C PHE A 242 8.14 -52.89 -8.65
N LYS A 243 7.19 -52.90 -7.70
CA LYS A 243 5.78 -53.25 -7.97
C LYS A 243 4.86 -52.07 -8.20
N ASN A 244 5.20 -50.88 -7.70
CA ASN A 244 4.23 -49.81 -7.48
C ASN A 244 4.71 -48.43 -7.98
N ILE A 245 5.42 -48.35 -9.12
CA ILE A 245 5.75 -47.04 -9.72
C ILE A 245 4.44 -46.29 -10.04
N PRO A 246 4.17 -45.14 -9.38
CA PRO A 246 2.92 -44.41 -9.55
C PRO A 246 2.71 -43.96 -10.99
N THR A 247 1.47 -43.99 -11.48
CA THR A 247 1.15 -43.68 -12.89
C THR A 247 1.59 -42.28 -13.30
N ASP A 248 1.50 -41.31 -12.39
CA ASP A 248 1.92 -39.91 -12.55
C ASP A 248 3.45 -39.70 -12.50
N MET A 249 4.20 -40.77 -12.23
CA MET A 249 5.66 -40.78 -12.13
C MET A 249 6.31 -41.67 -13.18
N ARG A 250 5.55 -42.31 -14.08
CA ARG A 250 6.09 -43.19 -15.12
C ARG A 250 6.68 -42.37 -16.27
N PRO A 251 7.86 -42.73 -16.80
CA PRO A 251 8.43 -42.02 -17.94
C PRO A 251 7.61 -42.28 -19.22
N SER A 252 7.66 -41.38 -20.19
CA SER A 252 7.02 -41.59 -21.49
C SER A 252 7.82 -42.52 -22.41
N ARG A 253 9.09 -42.76 -22.10
CA ARG A 253 10.03 -43.61 -22.83
C ARG A 253 10.86 -44.43 -21.84
N ASN A 254 11.58 -45.44 -22.34
CA ASN A 254 12.48 -46.20 -21.48
C ASN A 254 13.56 -45.27 -20.90
N VAL A 255 13.77 -45.37 -19.59
CA VAL A 255 14.84 -44.71 -18.85
C VAL A 255 15.84 -45.76 -18.44
N TRP A 256 17.11 -45.52 -18.76
CA TRP A 256 18.21 -46.40 -18.40
C TRP A 256 19.11 -45.72 -17.38
N SER A 257 19.46 -46.44 -16.32
CA SER A 257 20.47 -45.99 -15.36
C SER A 257 21.37 -47.15 -14.95
N ILE A 258 22.66 -46.86 -14.82
CA ILE A 258 23.66 -47.83 -14.42
C ILE A 258 23.78 -47.84 -12.90
N GLN A 259 23.65 -49.01 -12.31
CA GLN A 259 23.75 -49.25 -10.87
C GLN A 259 25.07 -49.93 -10.53
N GLU A 260 25.65 -49.51 -9.41
CA GLU A 260 26.82 -50.17 -8.84
C GLU A 260 26.43 -51.56 -8.32
N GLY A 261 27.29 -52.54 -8.56
CA GLY A 261 27.12 -53.91 -8.07
C GLY A 261 27.51 -54.07 -6.60
N HIS A 262 27.62 -55.34 -6.17
CA HIS A 262 27.97 -55.69 -4.80
C HIS A 262 29.32 -55.10 -4.36
N LEU A 263 29.43 -54.80 -3.06
CA LEU A 263 30.63 -54.25 -2.42
C LEU A 263 31.89 -55.06 -2.82
N GLY A 264 32.90 -54.36 -3.33
CA GLY A 264 34.18 -54.96 -3.71
C GLY A 264 34.23 -55.57 -5.11
N THR A 265 33.15 -55.47 -5.91
CA THR A 265 33.13 -55.88 -7.32
C THR A 265 33.12 -54.69 -8.27
N THR A 266 33.51 -54.89 -9.53
CA THR A 266 33.39 -53.91 -10.62
C THR A 266 32.13 -54.15 -11.48
N ASN A 267 31.27 -55.06 -11.04
CA ASN A 267 30.06 -55.43 -11.75
C ASN A 267 29.08 -54.26 -11.74
N ARG A 268 28.44 -54.01 -12.88
CA ARG A 268 27.43 -52.96 -13.03
C ARG A 268 26.16 -53.57 -13.58
N TRP A 269 25.04 -52.94 -13.28
CA TRP A 269 23.73 -53.41 -13.69
C TRP A 269 22.98 -52.27 -14.36
N MET A 270 22.35 -52.56 -15.50
CA MET A 270 21.46 -51.64 -16.16
C MET A 270 20.06 -51.81 -15.56
N MET A 271 19.58 -50.76 -14.92
CA MET A 271 18.17 -50.65 -14.54
C MET A 271 17.40 -49.97 -15.67
N THR A 272 16.33 -50.60 -16.15
CA THR A 272 15.45 -50.02 -17.16
C THR A 272 14.07 -49.78 -16.58
N ILE A 273 13.64 -48.51 -16.52
CA ILE A 273 12.29 -48.12 -16.12
C ILE A 273 11.48 -47.88 -17.39
N ASN A 274 10.43 -48.69 -17.58
CA ASN A 274 9.60 -48.66 -18.78
C ASN A 274 8.36 -47.77 -18.58
N PRO A 275 7.72 -47.27 -19.66
CA PRO A 275 6.50 -46.46 -19.56
C PRO A 275 5.33 -47.13 -18.85
N GLY A 276 5.29 -48.47 -18.85
CA GLY A 276 4.31 -49.25 -18.10
C GLY A 276 4.51 -49.25 -16.57
N GLY A 277 5.61 -48.69 -16.07
CA GLY A 277 5.99 -48.71 -14.66
C GLY A 277 6.75 -49.98 -14.24
N THR A 278 7.05 -50.87 -15.19
CA THR A 278 7.87 -52.07 -14.95
C THR A 278 9.35 -51.70 -14.94
N VAL A 279 10.09 -52.30 -14.01
CA VAL A 279 11.53 -52.05 -13.85
C VAL A 279 12.32 -53.34 -14.04
N SER A 280 13.16 -53.41 -15.07
CA SER A 280 14.08 -54.52 -15.30
C SER A 280 15.47 -54.20 -14.75
N PHE A 281 16.22 -55.26 -14.45
CA PHE A 281 17.57 -55.21 -13.94
C PHE A 281 18.42 -56.23 -14.67
N ASP A 282 19.29 -55.75 -15.55
CA ASP A 282 20.06 -56.56 -16.48
C ASP A 282 21.55 -56.34 -16.26
N TYR A 283 22.36 -57.39 -16.40
CA TYR A 283 23.80 -57.23 -16.26
C TYR A 283 24.40 -56.30 -17.33
N TYR A 284 25.34 -55.44 -16.93
CA TYR A 284 26.00 -54.49 -17.81
C TYR A 284 27.53 -54.63 -17.75
N GLY A 285 28.16 -54.94 -18.89
CA GLY A 285 29.60 -54.71 -19.08
C GLY A 285 30.51 -55.94 -19.24
N ALA A 286 29.99 -57.16 -19.40
CA ALA A 286 30.82 -58.31 -19.80
C ALA A 286 30.15 -59.19 -20.86
N SER A 287 31.00 -59.91 -21.60
CA SER A 287 30.63 -60.80 -22.71
C SER A 287 30.03 -62.14 -22.27
N VAL A 288 29.95 -62.38 -20.95
CA VAL A 288 29.39 -63.59 -20.34
C VAL A 288 28.39 -63.18 -19.26
N PRO A 289 27.26 -63.91 -19.11
CA PRO A 289 26.31 -63.64 -18.04
C PRO A 289 26.99 -63.79 -16.67
N ILE A 290 26.90 -62.75 -15.84
CA ILE A 290 27.30 -62.80 -14.43
C ILE A 290 26.02 -62.81 -13.60
N ALA A 291 25.99 -63.64 -12.55
CA ALA A 291 24.88 -63.68 -11.63
C ALA A 291 25.13 -62.79 -10.40
N ILE A 292 24.06 -62.22 -9.85
CA ILE A 292 24.04 -61.59 -8.53
C ILE A 292 23.89 -62.70 -7.49
N ASP A 293 24.88 -62.86 -6.61
CA ASP A 293 24.78 -63.79 -5.49
C ASP A 293 23.70 -63.35 -4.49
N THR A 294 23.11 -64.32 -3.80
CA THR A 294 22.11 -64.06 -2.74
C THR A 294 22.69 -63.16 -1.66
N GLY A 295 21.93 -62.13 -1.24
CA GLY A 295 22.33 -61.21 -0.18
C GLY A 295 23.24 -60.07 -0.63
N ALA A 296 23.26 -59.73 -1.92
CA ALA A 296 24.04 -58.62 -2.42
C ALA A 296 23.44 -57.26 -2.02
N CYS A 297 24.26 -56.35 -1.49
CA CYS A 297 23.91 -54.93 -1.31
C CYS A 297 24.04 -54.18 -2.65
N ILE A 298 22.92 -53.70 -3.22
CA ILE A 298 22.88 -53.05 -4.53
C ILE A 298 22.19 -51.68 -4.41
N PRO A 299 22.93 -50.57 -4.51
CA PRO A 299 22.36 -49.23 -4.61
C PRO A 299 21.59 -49.06 -5.93
N VAL A 300 20.41 -48.47 -5.86
CA VAL A 300 19.58 -48.14 -7.02
C VAL A 300 19.29 -46.64 -7.06
N HIS A 301 19.52 -46.01 -8.20
CA HIS A 301 19.23 -44.61 -8.46
C HIS A 301 18.80 -44.39 -9.91
N ALA A 302 17.77 -43.58 -10.10
CA ALA A 302 17.34 -43.10 -11.41
C ALA A 302 16.67 -41.73 -11.29
N VAL A 303 16.90 -40.89 -12.28
CA VAL A 303 16.23 -39.61 -12.45
C VAL A 303 15.69 -39.51 -13.86
N TRP A 304 14.44 -39.08 -14.01
CA TRP A 304 13.82 -38.91 -15.31
C TRP A 304 12.78 -37.78 -15.32
N MET A 305 12.30 -37.46 -16.50
CA MET A 305 11.22 -36.50 -16.71
C MET A 305 9.92 -37.22 -17.03
N VAL A 306 8.80 -36.69 -16.53
CA VAL A 306 7.45 -37.04 -16.98
C VAL A 306 6.93 -35.93 -17.89
N ASP A 307 6.25 -36.32 -18.96
CA ASP A 307 5.72 -35.39 -19.98
C ASP A 307 4.40 -34.75 -19.53
#